data_AF-A0A914ITW9-F1
#
_entry.id   AF-A0A914ITW9-F1
#
_cell.length_a   1.000
_cell.length_b   1.000
_cell.length_c   1.000
_cell.angle_alpha   90.00
_cell.angle_beta   90.00
_cell.angle_gamma   90.00
#
_symmetry.space_group_name_H-M   'P 1'
#
loop_
_entity.id
_entity.type
_entity.pdbx_description
1 polymer ?
#
loop_
_entity_poly.entity_id
_entity_poly.type
_entity_poly.pdbx_seq_one_letter_code
_entity_poly.pdbx_strand_id
1 'polypeptide(L)'
;MTRAMTIDLNSKTLEKESFVSKSVPSDSPIQRMASGASTARSEDFHDANEHIVYSESLVLTDTIAETMITFHLFMNNKYVLSEERMKILSDRSMYHSLGHSAILTLKAMMTCDRSDMERAMDAAQLAANVISKFRPKYSITDSIYRFGGNHKTLTDSEIHAELCYAESLMFRAILTFFYDENLASFVKGALKIRACYQSFK
;
A
#
# COMPACT_ATOMS: atom_id res chain seq x y z
N MET A 1 -19.05 -15.18 52.35
CA MET A 1 -18.64 -14.02 51.53
C MET A 1 -17.64 -14.56 50.51
N THR A 2 -17.84 -14.59 49.19
CA THR A 2 -18.80 -13.96 48.28
C THR A 2 -18.96 -14.89 47.06
N ARG A 3 -20.18 -14.93 46.54
CA ARG A 3 -20.76 -15.89 45.60
C ARG A 3 -20.41 -15.53 44.15
N ALA A 4 -20.02 -16.54 43.36
CA ALA A 4 -19.90 -16.50 41.91
C ALA A 4 -21.29 -16.33 41.25
N MET A 5 -21.37 -15.50 40.21
CA MET A 5 -22.57 -15.23 39.45
C MET A 5 -22.43 -15.85 38.06
N THR A 6 -23.02 -17.04 37.89
CA THR A 6 -23.30 -17.68 36.62
C THR A 6 -24.75 -17.33 36.26
N ILE A 7 -25.00 -16.86 35.04
CA ILE A 7 -26.35 -16.71 34.49
C ILE A 7 -26.41 -17.56 33.22
N ASP A 8 -27.14 -18.67 33.33
CA ASP A 8 -27.76 -19.38 32.21
C ASP A 8 -29.14 -18.77 31.98
N LEU A 9 -29.53 -18.55 30.72
CA LEU A 9 -30.93 -18.44 30.32
C LEU A 9 -31.11 -18.98 28.90
N ASN A 10 -32.14 -19.80 28.80
CA ASN A 10 -32.38 -20.84 27.82
C ASN A 10 -33.22 -20.36 26.63
N SER A 11 -32.97 -20.95 25.46
CA SER A 11 -33.89 -21.31 24.37
C SER A 11 -35.07 -20.40 24.00
N LYS A 12 -35.15 -20.00 22.72
CA LYS A 12 -36.09 -20.54 21.71
C LYS A 12 -36.24 -19.60 20.49
N THR A 13 -36.43 -20.24 19.33
CA THR A 13 -37.13 -19.75 18.11
C THR A 13 -36.42 -18.73 17.21
N LEU A 14 -35.75 -19.25 16.18
CA LEU A 14 -35.78 -18.65 14.84
C LEU A 14 -36.10 -19.78 13.84
N GLU A 15 -37.39 -20.08 13.73
CA GLU A 15 -37.92 -20.85 12.61
C GLU A 15 -38.12 -19.94 11.39
N LYS A 16 -37.81 -20.53 10.24
CA LYS A 16 -38.14 -20.08 8.88
C LYS A 16 -39.65 -19.83 8.76
N GLU A 17 -40.06 -18.84 7.97
CA GLU A 17 -41.18 -19.00 7.02
C GLU A 17 -41.06 -18.03 5.83
N SER A 18 -41.32 -18.63 4.67
CA SER A 18 -41.51 -18.07 3.34
C SER A 18 -42.95 -17.59 3.14
N PHE A 19 -43.16 -16.49 2.39
CA PHE A 19 -44.43 -16.23 1.71
C PHE A 19 -44.19 -15.25 0.54
N VAL A 20 -44.11 -15.73 -0.71
CA VAL A 20 -45.20 -15.93 -1.68
C VAL A 20 -45.94 -14.64 -2.06
N SER A 21 -45.96 -14.46 -3.38
CA SER A 21 -46.49 -13.39 -4.20
C SER A 21 -47.95 -13.01 -3.93
N LYS A 22 -48.23 -11.70 -3.95
CA LYS A 22 -49.54 -11.17 -4.33
C LYS A 22 -49.37 -10.15 -5.46
N SER A 23 -50.04 -10.46 -6.56
CA SER A 23 -50.26 -9.64 -7.75
C SER A 23 -51.10 -8.41 -7.42
N VAL A 24 -50.76 -7.27 -8.01
CA VAL A 24 -51.60 -6.06 -8.04
C VAL A 24 -52.05 -5.83 -9.49
N PRO A 25 -53.33 -5.49 -9.75
CA PRO A 25 -53.95 -5.58 -11.07
C PRO A 25 -53.53 -4.43 -12.00
N SER A 26 -53.58 -4.74 -13.30
CA SER A 26 -53.51 -3.84 -14.44
C SER A 26 -54.62 -2.80 -14.41
N ASP A 27 -54.28 -1.51 -14.46
CA ASP A 27 -54.85 -0.53 -15.40
C ASP A 27 -54.36 0.90 -15.06
N SER A 28 -53.38 1.40 -15.81
CA SER A 28 -53.39 2.82 -16.19
C SER A 28 -52.60 3.05 -17.49
N PRO A 29 -53.07 3.95 -18.37
CA PRO A 29 -52.69 3.97 -19.78
C PRO A 29 -51.62 5.03 -20.05
N ILE A 30 -50.36 4.75 -19.73
CA ILE A 30 -49.20 5.58 -20.14
C ILE A 30 -48.09 4.71 -20.75
N GLN A 31 -48.47 3.60 -21.40
CA GLN A 31 -47.50 2.72 -22.07
C GLN A 31 -47.94 2.36 -23.49
N ARG A 32 -48.24 3.40 -24.28
CA ARG A 32 -48.62 3.22 -25.68
C ARG A 32 -48.06 4.31 -26.58
N MET A 33 -46.77 4.59 -26.45
CA MET A 33 -46.01 5.40 -27.44
C MET A 33 -44.50 5.25 -27.20
N ALA A 34 -43.95 4.05 -27.42
CA ALA A 34 -42.51 3.82 -27.66
C ALA A 34 -42.27 2.36 -28.10
N SER A 35 -43.03 1.88 -29.08
CA SER A 35 -42.67 0.65 -29.79
C SER A 35 -41.63 0.99 -30.85
N GLY A 36 -40.36 0.87 -30.50
CA GLY A 36 -39.25 0.97 -31.44
C GLY A 36 -37.92 1.30 -30.78
N ALA A 37 -37.14 0.27 -30.43
CA ALA A 37 -35.69 0.15 -30.62
C ALA A 37 -35.02 -0.74 -29.56
N SER A 38 -34.18 -1.64 -30.09
CA SER A 38 -33.01 -2.27 -29.44
C SER A 38 -33.23 -3.12 -28.18
N THR A 39 -33.12 -4.44 -28.39
CA THR A 39 -32.55 -5.40 -27.45
C THR A 39 -31.21 -4.88 -26.88
N ALA A 40 -31.23 -4.29 -25.69
CA ALA A 40 -30.04 -4.07 -24.88
C ALA A 40 -29.93 -5.23 -23.89
N ARG A 41 -28.98 -6.11 -24.16
CA ARG A 41 -28.56 -7.20 -23.27
C ARG A 41 -28.00 -6.54 -22.00
N SER A 42 -28.57 -6.82 -20.83
CA SER A 42 -27.97 -6.45 -19.55
C SER A 42 -26.73 -7.31 -19.36
N GLU A 43 -25.58 -6.82 -19.82
CA GLU A 43 -24.29 -7.40 -19.49
C GLU A 43 -24.03 -7.11 -18.00
N ASP A 44 -24.22 -8.14 -17.16
CA ASP A 44 -23.78 -8.10 -15.78
C ASP A 44 -22.26 -7.93 -15.78
N PHE A 45 -21.79 -6.72 -15.48
CA PHE A 45 -20.37 -6.44 -15.28
C PHE A 45 -19.90 -7.25 -14.06
N HIS A 46 -19.29 -8.41 -14.32
CA HIS A 46 -18.55 -9.14 -13.29
C HIS A 46 -17.20 -8.45 -13.16
N ASP A 47 -17.04 -7.65 -12.11
CA ASP A 47 -15.72 -7.17 -11.72
C ASP A 47 -14.83 -8.41 -11.53
N ALA A 48 -13.68 -8.42 -12.19
CA ALA A 48 -12.74 -9.53 -12.06
C ALA A 48 -12.30 -9.61 -10.60
N ASN A 49 -12.78 -10.63 -9.88
CA ASN A 49 -12.34 -10.90 -8.52
C ASN A 49 -10.85 -11.29 -8.60
N GLU A 50 -9.96 -10.30 -8.44
CA GLU A 50 -8.54 -10.54 -8.26
C GLU A 50 -8.37 -11.29 -6.94
N HIS A 51 -8.33 -12.62 -7.02
CA HIS A 51 -7.98 -13.45 -5.90
C HIS A 51 -6.48 -13.26 -5.59
N ILE A 52 -6.20 -12.31 -4.70
CA ILE A 52 -4.85 -11.93 -4.33
C ILE A 52 -4.32 -12.92 -3.30
N VAL A 53 -3.39 -13.78 -3.72
CA VAL A 53 -2.69 -14.70 -2.82
C VAL A 53 -1.64 -13.90 -2.06
N TYR A 54 -1.68 -13.93 -0.73
CA TYR A 54 -0.61 -13.36 0.10
C TYR A 54 0.39 -14.46 0.43
N SER A 55 1.67 -14.25 0.10
CA SER A 55 2.76 -15.12 0.54
C SER A 55 3.37 -14.55 1.82
N GLU A 56 3.42 -15.33 2.89
CA GLU A 56 4.13 -14.98 4.13
C GLU A 56 5.61 -15.41 4.10
N SER A 57 6.13 -15.81 2.93
CA SER A 57 7.52 -16.22 2.79
C SER A 57 8.49 -15.07 3.07
N LEU A 58 9.48 -15.33 3.92
CA LEU A 58 10.57 -14.39 4.23
C LEU A 58 11.85 -14.70 3.44
N VAL A 59 11.79 -15.61 2.47
CA VAL A 59 12.92 -15.90 1.58
C VAL A 59 13.16 -14.70 0.68
N LEU A 60 14.43 -14.26 0.57
CA LEU A 60 14.83 -13.05 -0.16
C LEU A 60 14.19 -12.94 -1.55
N THR A 61 14.30 -13.98 -2.37
CA THR A 61 13.75 -14.04 -3.74
C THR A 61 12.23 -13.86 -3.77
N ASP A 62 11.54 -14.46 -2.81
CA ASP A 62 10.07 -14.38 -2.72
C ASP A 62 9.66 -12.96 -2.32
N THR A 63 10.37 -12.36 -1.36
CA THR A 63 10.10 -10.97 -0.94
C THR A 63 10.35 -9.96 -2.05
N ILE A 64 11.33 -10.22 -2.93
CA ILE A 64 11.58 -9.41 -4.13
C ILE A 64 10.42 -9.55 -5.12
N ALA A 65 10.01 -10.78 -5.42
CA ALA A 65 8.92 -11.06 -6.34
C ALA A 65 7.59 -10.44 -5.85
N GLU A 66 7.32 -10.57 -4.55
CA GLU A 66 6.17 -9.94 -3.88
C GLU A 66 6.18 -8.41 -4.00
N THR A 67 7.35 -7.80 -3.80
CA THR A 67 7.52 -6.36 -3.96
C THR A 67 7.27 -5.94 -5.41
N MET A 68 7.76 -6.69 -6.39
CA MET A 68 7.51 -6.41 -7.82
C MET A 68 6.03 -6.49 -8.19
N ILE A 69 5.33 -7.54 -7.75
CA ILE A 69 3.87 -7.69 -7.96
C ILE A 69 3.14 -6.49 -7.32
N THR A 70 3.58 -6.08 -6.15
CA THR A 70 2.94 -5.00 -5.41
C THR A 70 3.16 -3.64 -6.06
N PHE A 71 4.34 -3.40 -6.65
CA PHE A 71 4.56 -2.22 -7.48
C PHE A 71 3.72 -2.25 -8.76
N HIS A 72 3.50 -3.42 -9.34
CA HIS A 72 2.58 -3.54 -10.47
C HIS A 72 1.14 -3.15 -10.07
N LEU A 73 0.69 -3.52 -8.87
CA LEU A 73 -0.60 -3.05 -8.33
C LEU A 73 -0.62 -1.53 -8.15
N PHE A 74 0.43 -0.94 -7.57
CA PHE A 74 0.58 0.51 -7.42
C PHE A 74 0.45 1.23 -8.77
N MET A 75 1.16 0.76 -9.80
CA MET A 75 1.16 1.36 -11.14
C MET A 75 -0.17 1.18 -11.87
N ASN A 76 -0.96 0.16 -11.53
CA ASN A 76 -2.31 -0.05 -12.05
C ASN A 76 -3.39 0.66 -11.22
N ASN A 77 -3.03 1.75 -10.52
CA ASN A 77 -3.93 2.56 -9.68
C ASN A 77 -4.57 1.79 -8.50
N LYS A 78 -4.09 0.59 -8.16
CA LYS A 78 -4.54 -0.19 -6.99
C LYS A 78 -3.67 0.16 -5.77
N TYR A 79 -3.60 1.46 -5.48
CA TYR A 79 -2.71 2.02 -4.46
C TYR A 79 -2.96 1.44 -3.06
N VAL A 80 -4.22 1.45 -2.60
CA VAL A 80 -4.58 1.02 -1.24
C VAL A 80 -4.17 -0.43 -1.00
N LEU A 81 -4.44 -1.27 -1.99
CA LEU A 81 -4.13 -2.69 -1.97
C LEU A 81 -2.61 -2.94 -1.95
N SER A 82 -1.87 -2.12 -2.70
CA SER A 82 -0.41 -2.17 -2.74
C SER A 82 0.20 -1.75 -1.40
N GLU A 83 -0.31 -0.67 -0.80
CA GLU A 83 0.11 -0.20 0.52
C GLU A 83 -0.15 -1.25 1.60
N GLU A 84 -1.36 -1.80 1.66
CA GLU A 84 -1.75 -2.83 2.62
C GLU A 84 -0.89 -4.08 2.49
N ARG A 85 -0.65 -4.55 1.26
CA ARG A 85 0.18 -5.73 0.99
C ARG A 85 1.61 -5.56 1.51
N MET A 86 2.24 -4.40 1.29
CA MET A 86 3.59 -4.14 1.82
C MET A 86 3.60 -3.94 3.34
N LYS A 87 2.53 -3.36 3.91
CA LYS A 87 2.46 -3.03 5.33
C LYS A 87 2.52 -4.26 6.23
N ILE A 88 1.89 -5.37 5.83
CA ILE A 88 1.74 -6.59 6.65
C ILE A 88 3.08 -7.15 7.13
N LEU A 89 4.10 -7.16 6.26
CA LEU A 89 5.42 -7.76 6.54
C LEU A 89 6.54 -6.71 6.66
N SER A 90 6.17 -5.43 6.75
CA SER A 90 7.12 -4.31 6.79
C SER A 90 8.05 -4.33 8.00
N ASP A 91 7.68 -4.97 9.10
CA ASP A 91 8.49 -5.09 10.31
C ASP A 91 9.53 -6.23 10.24
N ARG A 92 9.33 -7.19 9.32
CA ARG A 92 10.06 -8.47 9.28
C ARG A 92 10.93 -8.66 8.06
N SER A 93 10.59 -8.05 6.92
CA SER A 93 11.31 -8.23 5.65
C SER A 93 11.90 -6.91 5.17
N MET A 94 13.16 -6.94 4.72
CA MET A 94 13.86 -5.77 4.18
C MET A 94 13.12 -5.16 2.97
N TYR A 95 12.60 -6.01 2.08
CA TYR A 95 11.95 -5.60 0.84
C TYR A 95 10.52 -5.09 1.06
N HIS A 96 9.75 -5.73 1.95
CA HIS A 96 8.43 -5.22 2.32
C HIS A 96 8.52 -3.88 3.04
N SER A 97 9.51 -3.74 3.94
CA SER A 97 9.73 -2.46 4.63
C SER A 97 10.12 -1.35 3.67
N LEU A 98 11.05 -1.64 2.75
CA LEU A 98 11.50 -0.69 1.74
C LEU A 98 10.36 -0.34 0.75
N GLY A 99 9.63 -1.35 0.28
CA GLY A 99 8.49 -1.18 -0.63
C GLY A 99 7.37 -0.34 0.00
N HIS A 100 7.03 -0.59 1.27
CA HIS A 100 6.08 0.24 2.00
C HIS A 100 6.55 1.70 2.09
N SER A 101 7.82 1.92 2.45
CA SER A 101 8.41 3.26 2.50
C SER A 101 8.41 3.95 1.15
N ALA A 102 8.72 3.23 0.06
CA ALA A 102 8.71 3.78 -1.30
C ALA A 102 7.31 4.23 -1.73
N ILE A 103 6.28 3.39 -1.48
CA ILE A 103 4.88 3.71 -1.79
C ILE A 103 4.42 4.97 -1.05
N LEU A 104 4.75 5.09 0.24
CA LEU A 104 4.41 6.28 1.03
C LEU A 104 5.20 7.52 0.58
N THR A 105 6.48 7.35 0.25
CA THR A 105 7.33 8.44 -0.27
C THR A 105 6.77 8.98 -1.58
N LEU A 106 6.38 8.10 -2.51
CA LEU A 106 5.74 8.50 -3.76
C LEU A 106 4.42 9.22 -3.50
N LYS A 107 3.56 8.71 -2.61
CA LYS A 107 2.32 9.40 -2.22
C LYS A 107 2.60 10.80 -1.70
N ALA A 108 3.51 10.92 -0.75
CA ALA A 108 3.87 12.21 -0.16
C ALA A 108 4.36 13.20 -1.20
N MET A 109 5.23 12.77 -2.13
CA MET A 109 5.70 13.63 -3.23
C MET A 109 4.59 14.03 -4.21
N MET A 110 3.58 13.18 -4.43
CA MET A 110 2.47 13.51 -5.33
C MET A 110 1.45 14.45 -4.70
N THR A 111 1.10 14.24 -3.42
CA THR A 111 0.14 15.10 -2.71
C THR A 111 0.79 16.40 -2.27
N CYS A 112 2.12 16.39 -2.05
CA CYS A 112 2.87 17.47 -1.42
C CYS A 112 2.24 17.89 -0.07
N ASP A 113 1.58 16.97 0.63
CA ASP A 113 0.90 17.25 1.89
C ASP A 113 1.75 16.87 3.08
N ARG A 114 1.78 17.75 4.09
CA ARG A 114 2.68 17.62 5.24
C ARG A 114 2.43 16.33 6.02
N SER A 115 1.18 15.98 6.25
CA SER A 115 0.81 14.75 6.96
C SER A 115 1.26 13.49 6.20
N ASP A 116 1.28 13.54 4.87
CA ASP A 116 1.81 12.45 4.04
C ASP A 116 3.33 12.39 4.11
N MET A 117 4.00 13.55 4.09
CA MET A 117 5.46 13.65 4.25
C MET A 117 5.92 13.08 5.58
N GLU A 118 5.27 13.45 6.69
CA GLU A 118 5.61 12.96 8.04
C GLU A 118 5.46 11.44 8.11
N ARG A 119 4.34 10.89 7.61
CA ARG A 119 4.13 9.44 7.55
C ARG A 119 5.16 8.72 6.70
N ALA A 120 5.55 9.29 5.56
CA ALA A 120 6.58 8.73 4.71
C ALA A 120 7.96 8.78 5.38
N MET A 121 8.27 9.84 6.12
CA MET A 121 9.52 9.96 6.89
C MET A 121 9.61 8.90 7.98
N ASP A 122 8.52 8.68 8.73
CA ASP A 122 8.44 7.64 9.75
C ASP A 122 8.60 6.24 9.15
N ALA A 123 7.93 5.97 8.03
CA ALA A 123 8.06 4.70 7.33
C ALA A 123 9.48 4.46 6.78
N ALA A 124 10.13 5.50 6.26
CA ALA A 124 11.51 5.43 5.79
C ALA A 124 12.51 5.22 6.94
N GLN A 125 12.25 5.83 8.10
CA GLN A 125 13.04 5.59 9.30
C GLN A 125 12.86 4.16 9.83
N LEU A 126 11.62 3.65 9.84
CA LEU A 126 11.34 2.26 10.19
C LEU A 126 12.05 1.31 9.24
N ALA A 127 11.99 1.56 7.93
CA ALA A 127 12.70 0.77 6.93
C ALA A 127 14.20 0.74 7.16
N ALA A 128 14.83 1.90 7.36
CA ALA A 128 16.25 1.96 7.69
C ALA A 128 16.58 1.11 8.93
N ASN A 129 15.75 1.16 9.97
CA ASN A 129 15.95 0.40 11.19
C ASN A 129 15.78 -1.11 10.98
N VAL A 130 14.76 -1.55 10.23
CA VAL A 130 14.54 -2.97 9.92
C VAL A 130 15.68 -3.52 9.08
N ILE A 131 16.04 -2.82 7.99
CA ILE A 131 17.09 -3.23 7.05
C ILE A 131 18.46 -3.25 7.75
N SER A 132 18.73 -2.33 8.68
CA SER A 132 19.99 -2.30 9.44
C SER A 132 20.29 -3.59 10.21
N LYS A 133 19.26 -4.37 10.56
CA LYS A 133 19.41 -5.66 11.25
C LYS A 133 20.00 -6.74 10.35
N PHE A 134 19.78 -6.64 9.04
CA PHE A 134 20.27 -7.57 8.02
C PHE A 134 21.63 -7.17 7.44
N ARG A 135 22.15 -5.99 7.80
CA ARG A 135 23.44 -5.52 7.33
C ARG A 135 24.60 -6.29 7.97
N PRO A 136 25.71 -6.46 7.22
CA PRO A 136 26.92 -7.06 7.76
C PRO A 136 27.46 -6.19 8.91
N LYS A 137 27.61 -6.78 10.10
CA LYS A 137 28.20 -6.10 11.26
C LYS A 137 29.72 -6.17 11.15
N TYR A 138 30.34 -5.07 10.77
CA TYR A 138 31.79 -4.99 10.73
C TYR A 138 32.34 -4.71 12.12
N SER A 139 33.10 -5.65 12.67
CA SER A 139 33.92 -5.37 13.85
C SER A 139 35.00 -4.36 13.47
N ILE A 140 35.43 -3.51 14.41
CA ILE A 140 36.44 -2.46 14.19
C ILE A 140 37.71 -3.03 13.55
N THR A 141 38.05 -4.29 13.85
CA THR A 141 39.17 -5.02 13.25
C THR A 141 38.95 -5.31 11.75
N ASP A 142 37.72 -5.64 11.34
CA ASP A 142 37.37 -5.94 9.93
C ASP A 142 37.46 -4.69 9.04
N SER A 143 37.21 -3.51 9.59
CA SER A 143 37.36 -2.24 8.88
C SER A 143 38.82 -1.94 8.51
N ILE A 144 39.78 -2.36 9.36
CA ILE A 144 41.21 -2.23 9.10
C ILE A 144 41.65 -3.22 8.00
N TYR A 145 41.16 -4.47 8.03
CA TYR A 145 41.49 -5.47 7.01
C TYR A 145 40.95 -5.09 5.61
N ARG A 146 39.83 -4.38 5.53
CA ARG A 146 39.27 -3.91 4.25
C ARG A 146 40.11 -2.82 3.59
N PHE A 147 40.78 -1.98 4.38
CA PHE A 147 41.71 -0.97 3.86
C PHE A 147 42.99 -1.61 3.29
N GLY A 148 43.34 -2.82 3.75
CA GLY A 148 44.47 -3.61 3.26
C GLY A 148 44.18 -4.51 2.05
N GLY A 149 43.04 -4.35 1.37
CA GLY A 149 42.72 -5.07 0.12
C GLY A 149 42.04 -6.44 0.30
N ASN A 150 41.79 -6.88 1.53
CA ASN A 150 41.03 -8.12 1.79
C ASN A 150 39.54 -7.81 1.92
N HIS A 151 38.83 -7.93 0.79
CA HIS A 151 37.36 -7.83 0.77
C HIS A 151 36.75 -9.15 1.24
N LYS A 152 36.01 -9.13 2.35
CA LYS A 152 35.14 -10.26 2.73
C LYS A 152 34.07 -10.42 1.64
N THR A 153 33.88 -11.65 1.17
CA THR A 153 32.75 -12.01 0.29
C THR A 153 31.47 -11.88 1.11
N LEU A 154 30.62 -10.92 0.76
CA LEU A 154 29.30 -10.75 1.36
C LEU A 154 28.32 -11.75 0.75
N THR A 155 27.35 -12.18 1.54
CA THR A 155 26.22 -12.96 1.02
C THR A 155 25.28 -12.06 0.22
N ASP A 156 24.50 -12.64 -0.70
CA ASP A 156 23.52 -11.88 -1.49
C ASP A 156 22.57 -11.08 -0.59
N SER A 157 22.08 -11.68 0.50
CA SER A 157 21.20 -11.00 1.45
C SER A 157 21.86 -9.78 2.11
N GLU A 158 23.15 -9.83 2.41
CA GLU A 158 23.89 -8.71 3.01
C GLU A 158 24.14 -7.58 1.99
N ILE A 159 24.41 -7.93 0.74
CA ILE A 159 24.57 -6.95 -0.36
C ILE A 159 23.25 -6.23 -0.59
N HIS A 160 22.14 -6.98 -0.66
CA HIS A 160 20.80 -6.42 -0.79
C HIS A 160 20.44 -5.55 0.43
N ALA A 161 20.82 -5.94 1.65
CA ALA A 161 20.59 -5.12 2.84
C ALA A 161 21.38 -3.79 2.79
N GLU A 162 22.64 -3.79 2.35
CA GLU A 162 23.41 -2.55 2.14
C GLU A 162 22.74 -1.63 1.12
N LEU A 163 22.32 -2.18 -0.03
CA LEU A 163 21.62 -1.44 -1.08
C LEU A 163 20.29 -0.85 -0.59
N CYS A 164 19.43 -1.69 -0.01
CA CYS A 164 18.12 -1.27 0.51
C CYS A 164 18.26 -0.22 1.62
N TYR A 165 19.31 -0.32 2.44
CA TYR A 165 19.59 0.66 3.47
C TYR A 165 19.97 2.01 2.86
N ALA A 166 20.87 2.03 1.87
CA ALA A 166 21.24 3.24 1.15
C ALA A 166 20.01 3.91 0.49
N GLU A 167 19.12 3.11 -0.11
CA GLU A 167 17.88 3.60 -0.71
C GLU A 167 16.92 4.20 0.32
N SER A 168 16.76 3.58 1.49
CA SER A 168 15.95 4.15 2.57
C SER A 168 16.48 5.49 3.08
N LEU A 169 17.81 5.68 3.10
CA LEU A 169 18.43 6.97 3.41
C LEU A 169 18.16 8.01 2.32
N MET A 170 18.17 7.59 1.05
CA MET A 170 17.82 8.46 -0.08
C MET A 170 16.38 8.96 0.04
N PHE A 171 15.41 8.10 0.36
CA PHE A 171 14.03 8.52 0.59
C PHE A 171 13.93 9.56 1.71
N ARG A 172 14.62 9.36 2.82
CA ARG A 172 14.66 10.33 3.92
C ARG A 172 15.25 11.67 3.47
N ALA A 173 16.32 11.66 2.69
CA ALA A 173 16.93 12.89 2.17
C ALA A 173 15.97 13.66 1.26
N ILE A 174 15.31 12.95 0.33
CA ILE A 174 14.29 13.53 -0.56
C ILE A 174 13.14 14.11 0.26
N LEU A 175 12.58 13.35 1.20
CA LEU A 175 11.47 13.79 2.04
C LEU A 175 11.85 15.00 2.91
N THR A 176 13.07 15.06 3.43
CA THR A 176 13.56 16.22 4.20
C THR A 176 13.55 17.48 3.35
N PHE A 177 13.93 17.38 2.07
CA PHE A 177 13.91 18.50 1.14
C PHE A 177 12.48 19.00 0.88
N PHE A 178 11.52 18.09 0.70
CA PHE A 178 10.12 18.44 0.48
C PHE A 178 9.35 18.82 1.76
N TYR A 179 9.84 18.40 2.93
CA TYR A 179 9.25 18.78 4.20
C TYR A 179 9.53 20.25 4.57
N ASP A 180 10.57 20.86 3.99
CA ASP A 180 10.84 22.29 4.14
C ASP A 180 9.71 23.13 3.51
N GLU A 181 8.99 23.87 4.37
CA GLU A 181 7.80 24.66 4.02
C GLU A 181 8.06 25.66 2.89
N ASN A 182 9.28 26.22 2.83
CA ASN A 182 9.64 27.20 1.82
C ASN A 182 9.66 26.58 0.42
N LEU A 183 10.19 25.36 0.31
CA LEU A 183 10.34 24.71 -0.98
C LEU A 183 9.03 24.07 -1.45
N ALA A 184 8.31 23.38 -0.57
CA ALA A 184 7.02 22.78 -0.93
C ALA A 184 6.01 23.82 -1.42
N SER A 185 5.93 24.96 -0.71
CA SER A 185 5.06 26.08 -1.09
C SER A 185 5.47 26.69 -2.42
N PHE A 186 6.78 26.81 -2.68
CA PHE A 186 7.31 27.27 -3.96
C PHE A 186 6.90 26.34 -5.11
N VAL A 187 7.06 25.02 -4.97
CA VAL A 187 6.67 24.04 -5.99
C VAL A 187 5.16 24.07 -6.25
N LYS A 188 4.33 24.12 -5.20
CA LYS A 188 2.86 24.28 -5.34
C LYS A 188 2.50 25.56 -6.09
N GLY A 189 3.18 26.68 -5.80
CA GLY A 189 3.02 27.94 -6.52
C GLY A 189 3.37 27.83 -8.00
N ALA A 190 4.50 27.22 -8.33
CA ALA A 190 4.95 27.02 -9.71
C ALA A 190 3.96 26.16 -10.54
N LEU A 191 3.41 25.09 -9.94
CA LEU A 191 2.39 24.26 -10.58
C LEU A 191 1.11 25.04 -10.90
N LYS A 192 0.66 25.92 -9.99
CA LYS A 192 -0.49 26.80 -10.23
C LYS A 192 -0.24 27.77 -11.37
N ILE A 193 0.96 28.38 -11.45
CA ILE A 193 1.34 29.27 -12.55
C ILE A 193 1.27 28.52 -13.89
N ARG A 194 1.80 27.29 -13.95
CA ARG A 194 1.72 26.44 -15.15
C ARG A 194 0.27 26.16 -15.55
N ALA A 195 -0.60 25.84 -14.59
CA ALA A 195 -2.02 25.60 -14.84
C ALA A 195 -2.72 26.86 -15.37
N CYS A 196 -2.41 28.05 -14.82
CA CYS A 196 -2.90 29.33 -15.33
C CYS A 196 -2.47 29.56 -16.79
N TYR A 197 -1.20 29.31 -17.12
CA TYR A 197 -0.69 29.43 -18.48
C TYR A 197 -1.37 28.46 -19.45
N GLN A 198 -1.53 27.19 -19.05
CA GLN A 198 -2.23 26.18 -19.85
C GLN A 198 -3.70 26.51 -20.08
N SER A 199 -4.36 27.23 -19.15
CA SER A 199 -5.76 27.63 -19.29
C SER A 199 -5.96 28.80 -20.28
N PHE A 200 -4.90 29.55 -20.58
CA PHE A 200 -4.96 30.70 -21.49
C PHE A 200 -4.62 30.32 -22.95
N LYS A 201 -3.95 29.18 -23.15
CA LYS A 201 -3.55 28.66 -24.46
C LYS A 201 -4.66 27.79 -25.05
#